data_AF-J3MR44-F1
#
_entry.id   AF-J3MR44-F1
#
_cell.length_a   1.000
_cell.length_b   1.000
_cell.length_c   1.000
_cell.angle_alpha   90.00
_cell.angle_beta   90.00
_cell.angle_gamma   90.00
#
_symmetry.space_group_name_H-M   'P 1'
#
loop_
_entity.id
_entity.type
_entity.pdbx_description
1 polymer ?
#
loop_
_entity_poly.entity_id
_entity_poly.type
_entity_poly.pdbx_seq_one_letter_code
_entity_poly.pdbx_strand_id
1 'polypeptide(L)'
;METRIIPITINMCQMIPKDARSYQQVSLTRLLEVKGTVYTHADEVKQDAHGTLVSENTIAVYHDYYVTYHQDLNVNDTNNSFVKSTVTAIRDTGCDTPRRSYWMVRREVAEREADGEETSVLADHRPTWHSSNRVRRRGWGTTSDIGSSRPTRRCRPC
;
A
#
# COMPACT_ATOMS: atom_id res chain seq x y z
N MET A 1 -12.31 14.11 21.89
CA MET A 1 -12.01 12.70 21.57
C MET A 1 -10.54 12.64 21.22
N GLU A 2 -9.76 11.89 21.98
CA GLU A 2 -8.33 11.73 21.74
C GLU A 2 -8.12 10.32 21.16
N THR A 3 -7.95 10.23 19.85
CA THR A 3 -7.57 8.98 19.19
C THR A 3 -6.10 8.71 19.53
N ARG A 4 -5.83 7.57 20.17
CA ARG A 4 -4.44 7.16 20.47
C ARG A 4 -3.80 6.58 19.22
N ILE A 5 -2.72 7.21 18.77
CA ILE A 5 -1.96 6.83 17.58
C ILE A 5 -0.59 6.33 18.05
N ILE A 6 -0.20 5.12 17.60
CA ILE A 6 1.13 4.57 17.86
C ILE A 6 1.93 4.61 16.55
N PRO A 7 2.81 5.63 16.36
CA PRO A 7 3.64 5.71 15.16
C PRO A 7 4.85 4.78 15.27
N ILE A 8 5.14 4.05 14.19
CA ILE A 8 6.32 3.20 14.07
C ILE A 8 7.08 3.60 12.81
N THR A 9 8.33 4.02 12.96
CA THR A 9 9.22 4.33 11.84
C THR A 9 10.24 3.22 11.65
N ILE A 10 10.36 2.72 10.43
CA ILE A 10 11.35 1.70 10.06
C ILE A 10 12.28 2.29 9.00
N ASN A 11 13.55 2.42 9.37
CA ASN A 11 14.63 2.80 8.47
C ASN A 11 15.42 1.55 8.09
N MET A 12 15.43 1.21 6.81
CA MET A 12 16.19 0.05 6.33
C MET A 12 16.97 0.42 5.07
N CYS A 13 18.28 0.17 5.10
CA CYS A 13 19.14 0.24 3.92
C CYS A 13 19.50 -1.19 3.53
N GLN A 14 19.14 -1.59 2.31
CA GLN A 14 19.38 -2.93 1.80
C GLN A 14 19.83 -2.87 0.35
N MET A 15 20.93 -3.56 0.01
CA MET A 15 21.26 -3.85 -1.38
C MET A 15 20.36 -4.97 -1.90
N ILE A 16 19.65 -4.71 -2.99
CA ILE A 16 18.77 -5.69 -3.64
C ILE A 16 19.48 -6.22 -4.88
N PRO A 17 19.74 -7.54 -4.98
CA PRO A 17 20.32 -8.13 -6.18
C PRO A 17 19.45 -7.90 -7.42
N LYS A 18 20.06 -8.00 -8.61
CA LYS A 18 19.30 -8.00 -9.87
C LYS A 18 18.27 -9.13 -9.88
N ASP A 19 17.12 -8.84 -10.48
CA ASP A 19 15.98 -9.74 -10.61
C ASP A 19 15.36 -10.23 -9.29
N ALA A 20 15.77 -9.65 -8.15
CA ALA A 20 15.23 -9.96 -6.84
C ALA A 20 14.08 -9.02 -6.46
N ARG A 21 13.19 -9.52 -5.58
CA ARG A 21 12.19 -8.71 -4.89
C ARG A 21 12.58 -8.58 -3.43
N SER A 22 12.35 -7.40 -2.85
CA SER A 22 12.37 -7.20 -1.40
C SER A 22 10.93 -7.18 -0.88
N TYR A 23 10.74 -7.69 0.34
CA TYR A 23 9.47 -7.67 1.04
C TYR A 23 9.71 -7.04 2.41
N GLN A 24 8.90 -6.04 2.76
CA GLN A 24 8.85 -5.48 4.12
C GLN A 24 7.59 -6.01 4.81
N GLN A 25 7.75 -6.64 5.96
CA GLN A 25 6.66 -7.21 6.75
C GLN A 25 6.78 -6.76 8.19
N VAL A 26 5.65 -6.37 8.79
CA VAL A 26 5.52 -6.05 10.21
C VAL A 26 4.54 -7.02 10.85
N SER A 27 4.85 -7.43 12.08
CA SER A 27 4.00 -8.24 12.93
C SER A 27 3.91 -7.59 14.31
N LEU A 28 2.72 -7.58 14.90
CA LEU A 28 2.46 -7.01 16.22
C LEU A 28 2.17 -8.14 17.21
N THR A 29 2.86 -8.10 18.34
CA THR A 29 2.67 -8.98 19.50
C THR A 29 2.91 -8.13 20.75
N ARG A 30 2.50 -8.62 21.93
CA ARG A 30 2.54 -8.02 23.29
C ARG A 30 1.15 -7.71 23.85
N LEU A 31 1.16 -7.04 25.00
CA LEU A 31 0.00 -6.73 25.83
C LEU A 31 -0.86 -5.63 25.23
N LEU A 32 -2.15 -5.75 25.50
CA LEU A 32 -3.17 -4.80 25.08
C LEU A 32 -3.17 -3.58 25.99
N GLU A 33 -3.36 -2.40 25.40
CA GLU A 33 -3.67 -1.20 26.16
C GLU A 33 -5.12 -1.27 26.67
N VAL A 34 -5.27 -1.20 27.99
CA VAL A 34 -6.57 -1.39 28.65
C VAL A 34 -6.95 -0.20 29.53
N LYS A 35 -8.27 -0.02 29.67
CA LYS A 35 -8.90 0.95 30.57
C LYS A 35 -9.77 0.21 31.57
N GLY A 36 -9.61 0.54 32.85
CA GLY A 36 -10.47 0.04 33.93
C GLY A 36 -11.91 0.54 33.78
N THR A 37 -12.89 -0.32 34.08
CA THR A 37 -14.32 0.01 34.08
C THR A 37 -15.05 -0.70 35.22
N VAL A 38 -16.26 -0.24 35.55
CA VAL A 38 -17.16 -0.92 36.50
C VAL A 38 -17.88 -2.11 35.87
N TYR A 39 -17.87 -2.23 34.54
CA TYR A 39 -18.59 -3.30 33.85
C TYR A 39 -17.98 -4.66 34.10
N THR A 40 -18.84 -5.64 34.37
CA THR A 40 -18.46 -7.05 34.50
C THR A 40 -18.93 -7.88 33.31
N HIS A 41 -20.03 -7.47 32.65
CA HIS A 41 -20.62 -8.15 31.51
C HIS A 41 -20.89 -7.19 30.33
N ALA A 42 -20.91 -7.72 29.11
CA ALA A 42 -21.01 -6.90 27.89
C ALA A 42 -22.36 -6.20 27.73
N ASP A 43 -23.44 -6.75 28.28
CA ASP A 43 -24.79 -6.19 28.23
C ASP A 43 -24.98 -4.96 29.15
N GLU A 44 -24.08 -4.75 30.10
CA GLU A 44 -24.01 -3.54 30.94
C GLU A 44 -23.51 -2.31 30.17
N VAL A 45 -22.83 -2.53 29.04
CA VAL A 45 -22.31 -1.46 28.17
C VAL A 45 -23.46 -0.88 27.33
N LYS A 46 -24.14 0.13 27.86
CA LYS A 46 -25.30 0.77 27.20
C LYS A 46 -24.96 1.88 26.19
N GLN A 47 -23.71 2.33 26.18
CA GLN A 47 -23.21 3.41 25.33
C GLN A 47 -21.83 3.06 24.78
N ASP A 48 -21.38 3.76 23.74
CA ASP A 48 -20.05 3.56 23.18
C ASP A 48 -18.97 3.78 24.25
N ALA A 49 -18.22 2.71 24.53
CA ALA A 49 -17.16 2.69 25.52
C ALA A 49 -15.77 3.01 24.92
N HIS A 50 -15.71 3.25 23.60
CA HIS A 50 -14.49 3.45 22.81
C HIS A 50 -13.49 2.30 22.95
N GLY A 51 -14.03 1.09 23.00
CA GLY A 51 -13.28 -0.13 23.19
C GLY A 51 -14.19 -1.34 23.40
N THR A 52 -13.58 -2.51 23.52
CA THR A 52 -14.29 -3.78 23.75
C THR A 52 -14.03 -4.29 25.16
N LEU A 53 -15.07 -4.71 25.90
CA LEU A 53 -14.89 -5.41 27.17
C LEU A 53 -14.25 -6.77 26.89
N VAL A 54 -13.00 -6.97 27.28
CA VAL A 54 -12.22 -8.21 27.03
C VAL A 54 -12.08 -9.08 28.27
N SER A 55 -12.34 -8.51 29.44
CA SER A 55 -12.42 -9.19 30.73
C SER A 55 -13.25 -8.35 31.68
N GLU A 56 -13.61 -8.89 32.85
CA GLU A 56 -14.26 -8.13 33.92
C GLU A 56 -13.44 -6.87 34.22
N ASN A 57 -14.14 -5.75 34.36
CA ASN A 57 -13.58 -4.44 34.65
C ASN A 57 -12.55 -3.93 33.63
N THR A 58 -12.42 -4.55 32.46
CA THR A 58 -11.30 -4.33 31.54
C THR A 58 -11.75 -4.10 30.10
N ILE A 59 -11.64 -2.85 29.64
CA ILE A 59 -11.91 -2.45 28.25
C ILE A 59 -10.60 -2.36 27.47
N ALA A 60 -10.52 -3.06 26.34
CA ALA A 60 -9.51 -2.89 25.31
C ALA A 60 -9.80 -1.61 24.50
N VAL A 61 -8.93 -0.61 24.60
CA VAL A 61 -9.16 0.69 23.94
C VAL A 61 -8.86 0.59 22.45
N TYR A 62 -9.73 1.15 21.61
CA TYR A 62 -9.46 1.25 20.17
C TYR A 62 -8.24 2.14 19.90
N HIS A 63 -7.30 1.63 19.12
CA HIS A 63 -6.10 2.34 18.70
C HIS A 63 -5.64 1.82 17.33
N ASP A 64 -4.94 2.68 16.59
CA ASP A 64 -4.40 2.37 15.27
C ASP A 64 -2.87 2.34 15.31
N TYR A 65 -2.30 1.45 14.50
CA TYR A 65 -0.87 1.39 14.25
C TYR A 65 -0.57 1.93 12.86
N TYR A 66 0.22 3.01 12.81
CA TYR A 66 0.72 3.56 11.55
C TYR A 66 2.20 3.23 11.42
N VAL A 67 2.55 2.53 10.34
CA VAL A 67 3.92 2.18 10.01
C VAL A 67 4.37 3.01 8.81
N THR A 68 5.46 3.76 8.97
CA THR A 68 6.10 4.51 7.89
C THR A 68 7.47 3.94 7.60
N TYR A 69 7.74 3.66 6.32
CA TYR A 69 9.05 3.22 5.84
C TYR A 69 9.75 4.37 5.15
N HIS A 70 11.01 4.61 5.53
CA HIS A 70 11.90 5.44 4.73
C HIS A 70 12.64 4.54 3.71
N GLN A 71 12.24 4.63 2.44
CA GLN A 71 12.83 3.85 1.34
C GLN A 71 13.61 4.75 0.39
N ASP A 72 14.93 4.79 0.55
CA ASP A 72 15.84 5.51 -0.36
C ASP A 72 16.25 4.57 -1.52
N LEU A 73 15.49 4.64 -2.63
CA LEU A 73 15.65 3.75 -3.77
C LEU A 73 16.60 4.33 -4.82
N ASN A 74 17.75 3.67 -5.01
CA ASN A 74 18.73 4.00 -6.05
C ASN A 74 18.71 2.97 -7.20
N VAL A 75 17.79 3.12 -8.15
CA VAL A 75 17.66 2.25 -9.32
C VAL A 75 18.76 2.56 -10.33
N ASN A 76 19.82 1.75 -10.37
CA ASN A 76 20.96 1.94 -11.27
C ASN A 76 21.57 3.36 -11.20
N ASP A 77 21.82 3.86 -9.97
CA ASP A 77 22.31 5.21 -9.60
C ASP A 77 21.21 6.08 -8.96
N THR A 78 21.54 7.32 -8.58
CA THR A 78 20.72 8.22 -7.76
C THR A 78 19.69 9.04 -8.57
N ASN A 79 19.88 9.19 -9.88
CA ASN A 79 19.01 10.00 -10.72
C ASN A 79 17.78 9.23 -11.21
N ASN A 80 16.78 9.12 -10.32
CA ASN A 80 15.53 8.40 -10.57
C ASN A 80 14.35 9.34 -10.85
N SER A 81 13.35 8.82 -11.55
CA SER A 81 12.03 9.42 -11.72
C SER A 81 10.98 8.46 -11.17
N PHE A 82 10.00 9.00 -10.44
CA PHE A 82 8.84 8.25 -9.96
C PHE A 82 7.71 8.33 -10.99
N VAL A 83 7.23 7.17 -11.45
CA VAL A 83 6.33 7.08 -12.59
C VAL A 83 5.07 6.32 -12.21
N LYS A 84 3.92 6.94 -12.46
CA LYS A 84 2.59 6.36 -12.33
C LYS A 84 2.19 5.70 -13.64
N SER A 85 1.84 4.43 -13.59
CA SER A 85 1.32 3.66 -14.72
C SER A 85 -0.14 3.28 -14.45
N THR A 86 -1.06 3.80 -15.25
CA THR A 86 -2.50 3.53 -15.13
C THR A 86 -2.99 2.74 -16.34
N VAL A 87 -3.72 1.66 -16.09
CA VAL A 87 -4.35 0.84 -17.13
C VAL A 87 -5.71 1.45 -17.49
N THR A 88 -5.92 1.82 -18.76
CA THR A 88 -7.14 2.49 -19.24
C THR A 88 -7.72 1.75 -20.44
N ALA A 89 -9.03 1.55 -20.45
CA ALA A 89 -9.73 0.94 -21.58
C ALA A 89 -9.93 1.99 -22.68
N ILE A 90 -9.45 1.68 -23.88
CA ILE A 90 -9.67 2.47 -25.08
C ILE A 90 -10.68 1.70 -25.94
N ARG A 91 -11.75 2.40 -26.35
CA ARG A 91 -12.68 1.87 -27.35
C ARG A 91 -12.07 2.02 -28.73
N ASP A 92 -12.11 0.95 -29.49
CA ASP A 92 -11.71 0.99 -30.89
C ASP A 92 -12.90 1.51 -31.69
N THR A 93 -12.81 2.77 -32.15
CA THR A 93 -13.83 3.41 -32.98
C THR A 93 -13.53 3.26 -34.47
N GLY A 94 -12.39 2.67 -34.84
CA GLY A 94 -12.05 2.30 -36.20
C GLY A 94 -12.63 0.91 -36.51
N CYS A 95 -13.45 0.81 -37.54
CA CYS A 95 -14.24 -0.41 -37.84
C CYS A 95 -13.43 -1.57 -38.45
N ASP A 96 -12.09 -1.53 -38.46
CA ASP A 96 -11.26 -2.48 -39.20
C ASP A 96 -10.78 -3.67 -38.36
N THR A 97 -11.13 -3.76 -37.07
CA THR A 97 -10.83 -4.93 -36.24
C THR A 97 -12.08 -5.52 -35.57
N PRO A 98 -12.16 -6.86 -35.40
CA PRO A 98 -13.23 -7.47 -34.60
C PRO A 98 -13.22 -7.06 -33.11
N ARG A 99 -12.12 -6.46 -32.63
CA ARG A 99 -11.92 -6.10 -31.23
C ARG A 99 -12.51 -4.72 -30.95
N ARG A 100 -13.54 -4.67 -30.10
CA ARG A 100 -14.26 -3.41 -29.76
C ARG A 100 -13.53 -2.50 -28.76
N SER A 101 -12.56 -3.03 -28.02
CA SER A 101 -11.75 -2.28 -27.06
C SER A 101 -10.48 -3.02 -26.68
N TYR A 102 -9.50 -2.27 -26.19
CA TYR A 102 -8.26 -2.81 -25.63
C TYR A 102 -7.81 -1.95 -24.44
N TRP A 103 -6.94 -2.53 -23.61
CA TRP A 103 -6.32 -1.81 -22.50
C TRP A 103 -5.00 -1.22 -22.95
N MET A 104 -4.77 0.05 -22.61
CA MET A 104 -3.50 0.73 -22.80
C MET A 104 -2.96 1.19 -21.44
N VAL A 105 -1.64 1.32 -21.33
CA VAL A 105 -0.98 1.88 -20.15
C VAL A 105 -0.66 3.36 -20.41
N ARG A 106 -1.29 4.26 -19.65
CA ARG A 106 -0.92 5.67 -19.59
C ARG A 106 0.14 5.86 -18.51
N ARG A 107 1.24 6.55 -18.85
CA ARG A 107 2.36 6.81 -17.94
C ARG A 107 2.50 8.29 -17.66
N GLU A 108 2.66 8.63 -16.40
CA GLU A 108 2.87 9.99 -15.90
C GLU A 108 4.07 10.01 -14.98
N VAL A 109 4.95 11.00 -15.14
CA VAL A 109 6.05 11.22 -14.21
C VAL A 109 5.56 12.18 -13.13
N ALA A 110 5.82 11.87 -11.86
CA ALA A 110 5.63 12.82 -10.78
C ALA A 110 6.76 13.86 -10.86
N GLU A 111 6.42 15.10 -11.23
CA GLU A 111 7.40 16.18 -11.41
C GLU A 111 7.67 16.92 -10.09
N ARG A 112 6.71 16.85 -9.15
CA ARG A 112 6.82 17.39 -7.78
C ARG A 112 6.45 16.34 -6.75
N GLU A 113 6.84 16.57 -5.49
CA GLU A 113 6.53 15.68 -4.36
C GLU A 113 5.02 15.43 -4.24
N ALA A 114 4.20 16.48 -4.35
CA ALA A 114 2.74 16.39 -4.30
C ALA A 114 2.13 15.50 -5.40
N ASP A 115 2.79 15.37 -6.56
CA ASP A 115 2.33 14.50 -7.64
C ASP A 115 2.53 13.00 -7.30
N GLY A 116 3.44 12.70 -6.35
CA GLY A 116 3.72 11.37 -5.83
C GLY A 116 2.86 10.95 -4.63
N GLU A 117 2.07 11.87 -4.07
CA GLU A 117 1.13 11.55 -2.99
C GLU A 117 -0.08 10.78 -3.54
N GLU A 118 -0.37 9.61 -2.97
CA GLU A 118 -1.47 8.75 -3.43
C GLU A 118 -2.24 8.19 -2.23
N THR A 119 -3.56 8.35 -2.26
CA THR A 119 -4.46 7.63 -1.35
C THR A 119 -4.91 6.34 -2.01
N SER A 120 -4.33 5.22 -1.60
CA SER A 120 -4.73 3.92 -2.15
C SER A 120 -6.06 3.45 -1.55
N VAL A 121 -7.15 3.59 -2.31
CA VAL A 121 -8.44 2.94 -1.99
C VAL A 121 -8.50 1.53 -2.62
N LEU A 122 -9.34 0.64 -2.10
CA LEU A 122 -9.63 -0.65 -2.78
C LEU A 122 -10.47 -0.38 -4.05
N ALA A 123 -9.84 0.20 -5.07
CA ALA A 123 -10.41 0.36 -6.40
C ALA A 123 -10.01 -0.82 -7.29
N ASP A 124 -10.88 -1.15 -8.25
CA ASP A 124 -10.65 -2.21 -9.23
C ASP A 124 -9.54 -1.85 -10.25
N HIS A 125 -9.15 -0.58 -10.29
CA HIS A 125 -8.08 -0.06 -11.14
C HIS A 125 -7.08 0.75 -10.31
N ARG A 126 -6.12 0.06 -9.67
CA ARG A 126 -5.02 0.71 -8.97
C ARG A 126 -3.90 1.08 -9.95
N PRO A 127 -3.35 2.29 -9.88
CA PRO A 127 -2.14 2.62 -10.60
C PRO A 127 -0.97 1.78 -10.06
N THR A 128 -0.05 1.41 -10.95
CA THR A 128 1.25 0.83 -10.57
C THR A 128 2.28 1.95 -10.54
N TRP A 129 2.99 2.06 -9.43
CA TRP A 129 4.09 3.00 -9.28
C TRP A 129 5.43 2.32 -9.50
N HIS A 130 6.35 2.98 -10.19
CA HIS A 130 7.71 2.48 -10.36
C HIS A 130 8.75 3.60 -10.32
N SER A 131 9.91 3.30 -9.74
CA SER A 131 11.10 4.14 -9.82
C SER A 131 11.95 3.70 -11.01
N SER A 132 12.45 4.66 -11.78
CA SER A 132 13.26 4.38 -12.96
C SER A 132 14.34 5.42 -13.20
N ASN A 133 15.51 4.98 -13.67
CA ASN A 133 16.58 5.88 -14.08
C ASN A 133 16.56 6.06 -15.61
N ARG A 134 16.43 7.32 -16.06
CA ARG A 134 16.30 7.67 -17.48
C ARG A 134 17.64 7.62 -18.24
N VAL A 135 18.77 7.83 -17.56
CA VAL A 135 20.08 8.10 -18.20
C VAL A 135 20.77 6.84 -18.74
N ARG A 136 20.47 5.66 -18.18
CA ARG A 136 21.14 4.38 -18.56
C ARG A 136 20.21 3.38 -19.26
N ARG A 137 19.43 3.83 -20.25
CA ARG A 137 18.77 2.94 -21.22
C ARG A 137 19.77 2.42 -22.26
N ARG A 138 20.70 1.54 -21.87
CA ARG A 138 21.43 0.69 -22.83
C ARG A 138 20.76 -0.69 -22.82
N GLY A 139 19.89 -0.97 -23.80
CA GLY A 139 19.06 -2.18 -23.86
C GLY A 139 17.69 -2.05 -23.15
N TRP A 140 16.90 -3.14 -23.13
CA TRP A 140 15.61 -3.22 -22.40
C TRP A 140 15.83 -2.77 -20.95
N GLY A 141 15.30 -1.59 -20.57
CA GLY A 141 15.67 -0.89 -19.33
C GLY A 141 15.23 -1.60 -18.05
N THR A 142 15.91 -1.31 -16.94
CA THR A 142 15.56 -1.81 -15.59
C THR A 142 14.63 -0.85 -14.87
N THR A 143 13.59 -1.37 -14.21
CA THR A 143 12.67 -0.62 -13.36
C THR A 143 12.50 -1.33 -12.02
N SER A 144 12.11 -0.59 -10.99
CA SER A 144 11.67 -1.16 -9.71
C SER A 144 10.23 -0.74 -9.44
N ASP A 145 9.34 -1.73 -9.35
CA ASP A 145 7.91 -1.52 -9.13
C ASP A 145 7.57 -1.63 -7.64
N ILE A 146 6.68 -0.76 -7.16
CA ILE A 146 6.15 -0.77 -5.80
C ILE A 146 4.70 -1.25 -5.84
N GLY A 147 4.35 -2.26 -5.05
CA GLY A 147 2.99 -2.78 -4.98
C GLY A 147 2.71 -3.60 -3.71
N SER A 148 1.44 -3.59 -3.27
CA SER A 148 0.96 -4.43 -2.18
C SER A 148 0.68 -5.85 -2.67
N SER A 149 1.19 -6.88 -1.98
CA SER A 149 0.83 -8.27 -2.29
C SER A 149 -0.66 -8.53 -2.05
N ARG A 150 -1.40 -8.97 -3.08
CA ARG A 150 -2.71 -9.64 -2.89
C ARG A 150 -2.48 -11.14 -2.64
N PRO A 151 -3.31 -11.81 -1.83
CA PRO A 151 -3.36 -13.27 -1.84
C PRO A 151 -3.76 -13.73 -3.25
N THR A 152 -3.02 -14.69 -3.79
CA THR A 152 -3.24 -15.28 -5.11
C THR A 152 -4.67 -15.80 -5.23
N ARG A 153 -5.57 -15.04 -5.86
CA ARG A 153 -6.81 -15.61 -6.37
C ARG A 153 -6.43 -16.47 -7.55
N ARG A 154 -6.38 -17.80 -7.35
CA ARG A 154 -6.38 -18.77 -8.44
C ARG A 154 -7.55 -18.44 -9.35
N CYS A 155 -7.27 -18.08 -10.59
CA CYS A 155 -8.27 -18.18 -11.65
C CYS A 155 -8.75 -19.64 -11.67
N ARG A 156 -10.03 -19.86 -11.37
CA ARG A 156 -10.66 -21.12 -11.74
C ARG A 156 -10.83 -21.11 -13.26
N PRO A 157 -10.48 -22.20 -13.97
CA PRO A 157 -10.86 -22.35 -15.35
C PRO A 157 -12.38 -22.47 -15.46
N CYS A 158 -12.93 -22.03 -16.59
CA CYS A 158 -14.33 -22.20 -16.96
C CYS A 158 -14.76 -23.66 -16.91
#